data_AF-F2KBV1-F1
#
_entry.id   AF-F2KBV1-F1
#
_cell.length_a   1.000
_cell.length_b   1.000
_cell.length_c   1.000
_cell.angle_alpha   90.00
_cell.angle_beta   90.00
_cell.angle_gamma   90.00
#
_symmetry.space_group_name_H-M   'P 1'
#
loop_
_entity.id
_entity.type
_entity.pdbx_description
1 polymer ?
#
loop_
_entity_poly.entity_id
_entity_poly.type
_entity_poly.pdbx_seq_one_letter_code
_entity_poly.pdbx_strand_id
1 'polypeptide(L)'
;MRLQKLENRSSSTPQEMMLDWLSPDDRRQHRWVIDYLIAKREQIRKHPEASNYDNLVIWSHNLRDEAIDELLIRNMKAAWRQKQYRNRQTSKKSYSFILDSEVKAQLDDLAKRQKRTIIDTLEGIIQQAARKAQKADDKKQQATKPSETAPKRTPGDW
;
A
#
# COMPACT_ATOMS: atom_id res chain seq x y z
N MET A 1 4.32 -27.79 10.90
CA MET A 1 5.79 -27.69 11.02
C MET A 1 6.22 -26.29 10.64
N ARG A 2 6.54 -25.42 11.61
CA ARG A 2 6.96 -24.04 11.38
C ARG A 2 7.90 -23.60 12.49
N LEU A 3 9.09 -24.21 12.50
CA LEU A 3 10.21 -23.81 13.34
C LEU A 3 11.46 -23.82 12.45
N GLN A 4 12.38 -22.90 12.76
CA GLN A 4 13.64 -22.58 12.07
C GLN A 4 13.57 -21.47 11.01
N LYS A 5 13.49 -20.23 11.48
CA LYS A 5 14.22 -19.07 10.92
C LYS A 5 14.65 -18.11 12.05
N LEU A 6 15.20 -18.67 13.13
CA LEU A 6 15.72 -17.90 14.27
C LEU A 6 17.19 -18.24 14.60
N GLU A 7 17.94 -18.82 13.67
CA GLU A 7 19.37 -19.04 13.82
C GLU A 7 20.11 -18.44 12.62
N ASN A 8 20.39 -17.15 12.71
CA ASN A 8 21.66 -16.53 12.34
C ASN A 8 21.58 -15.04 12.70
N ARG A 9 21.80 -14.71 13.97
CA ARG A 9 22.27 -13.36 14.33
C ARG A 9 23.79 -13.43 14.39
N SER A 10 24.41 -13.64 13.24
CA SER A 10 25.80 -13.21 13.08
C SER A 10 25.82 -11.70 13.23
N SER A 11 26.81 -11.18 13.94
CA SER A 11 27.12 -9.75 13.98
C SER A 11 27.54 -9.31 12.57
N SER A 12 26.58 -9.10 11.68
CA SER A 12 26.84 -8.60 10.34
C SER A 12 27.30 -7.16 10.45
N THR A 13 28.44 -6.85 9.84
CA THR A 13 28.92 -5.46 9.73
C THR A 13 27.87 -4.61 9.01
N PRO A 14 27.76 -3.30 9.29
CA PRO A 14 27.00 -2.37 8.46
C PRO A 14 27.25 -2.56 6.96
N GLN A 15 28.49 -2.81 6.53
CA GLN A 15 28.77 -3.11 5.12
C GLN A 15 28.01 -4.36 4.64
N GLU A 16 28.12 -5.49 5.33
CA GLU A 16 27.40 -6.73 4.97
C GLU A 16 25.89 -6.51 5.01
N MET A 17 25.38 -5.83 6.04
CA MET A 17 23.96 -5.48 6.15
C MET A 17 23.47 -4.68 4.94
N MET A 18 24.32 -3.79 4.40
CA MET A 18 24.05 -2.98 3.22
C MET A 18 24.05 -3.84 1.94
N LEU A 19 25.01 -4.73 1.79
CA LEU A 19 25.11 -5.59 0.61
C LEU A 19 24.02 -6.67 0.57
N ASP A 20 23.61 -7.19 1.72
CA ASP A 20 22.57 -8.24 1.85
C ASP A 20 21.18 -7.80 1.39
N TRP A 21 20.87 -6.49 1.42
CA TRP A 21 19.54 -5.98 1.05
C TRP A 21 19.52 -5.20 -0.25
N LEU A 22 20.68 -4.78 -0.76
CA LEU A 22 20.78 -4.04 -2.00
C LEU A 22 20.76 -5.03 -3.18
N SER A 23 19.67 -5.05 -3.93
CA SER A 23 19.55 -5.93 -5.11
C SER A 23 20.48 -5.45 -6.22
N PRO A 24 21.38 -6.28 -6.78
CA PRO A 24 22.27 -5.87 -7.87
C PRO A 24 21.55 -5.36 -9.13
N ASP A 25 20.34 -5.85 -9.39
CA ASP A 25 19.60 -5.56 -10.63
C ASP A 25 18.50 -4.48 -10.46
N ASP A 26 18.24 -4.01 -9.24
CA ASP A 26 17.18 -3.04 -8.99
C ASP A 26 17.68 -1.59 -9.09
N ARG A 27 17.77 -1.09 -10.34
CA ARG A 27 18.16 0.30 -10.63
C ARG A 27 17.27 1.34 -9.92
N ARG A 28 16.00 1.01 -9.64
CA ARG A 28 15.07 1.92 -8.94
C ARG A 28 15.41 1.97 -7.45
N GLN A 29 15.77 0.83 -6.85
CA GLN A 29 16.30 0.78 -5.50
C GLN A 29 17.58 1.59 -5.39
N HIS A 30 18.55 1.39 -6.30
CA HIS A 30 19.82 2.12 -6.23
C HIS A 30 19.62 3.62 -6.28
N ARG A 31 18.80 4.10 -7.23
CA ARG A 31 18.54 5.53 -7.37
C ARG A 31 17.90 6.09 -6.10
N TRP A 32 16.91 5.38 -5.56
CA TRP A 32 16.24 5.81 -4.34
C TRP A 32 17.17 5.82 -3.13
N VAL A 33 18.07 4.83 -3.01
CA VAL A 33 19.08 4.77 -1.94
C VAL A 33 19.99 5.98 -2.02
N ILE A 34 20.50 6.32 -3.21
CA ILE A 34 21.32 7.52 -3.42
C ILE A 34 20.56 8.78 -2.98
N ASP A 35 19.31 8.93 -3.41
CA ASP A 35 18.49 10.10 -3.03
C ASP A 35 18.23 10.14 -1.51
N TYR A 36 18.03 8.98 -0.86
CA TYR A 36 17.83 8.87 0.58
C TYR A 36 19.08 9.27 1.37
N LEU A 37 20.24 8.78 0.97
CA LEU A 37 21.53 9.08 1.59
C LEU A 37 21.88 10.57 1.44
N ILE A 38 21.67 11.15 0.25
CA ILE A 38 21.83 12.60 0.03
C ILE A 38 20.91 13.40 0.96
N ALA A 39 19.64 12.98 1.11
CA ALA A 39 18.70 13.64 2.02
C ALA A 39 19.12 13.52 3.51
N LYS A 40 19.87 12.48 3.86
CA LYS A 40 20.50 12.31 5.19
C LYS A 40 21.84 13.00 5.33
N ARG A 41 22.26 13.76 4.31
CA ARG A 41 23.55 14.48 4.24
C ARG A 41 24.78 13.56 4.23
N GLU A 42 24.58 12.31 3.82
CA GLU A 42 25.68 11.37 3.60
C GLU A 42 26.48 11.76 2.35
N GLN A 43 27.79 11.63 2.45
CA GLN A 43 28.71 11.95 1.36
C GLN A 43 28.88 10.74 0.46
N ILE A 44 28.25 10.76 -0.71
CA ILE A 44 28.45 9.75 -1.75
C ILE A 44 29.38 10.33 -2.82
N ARG A 45 30.60 9.82 -2.89
CA ARG A 45 31.49 10.09 -4.03
C ARG A 45 30.92 9.36 -5.24
N LYS A 46 30.50 10.12 -6.25
CA LYS A 46 30.05 9.57 -7.52
C LYS A 46 31.23 9.43 -8.47
N HIS A 47 31.51 8.20 -8.86
CA HIS A 47 32.41 7.88 -9.95
C HIS A 47 31.59 7.85 -11.25
N PRO A 48 31.85 8.76 -12.21
CA PRO A 48 31.03 8.90 -13.43
C PRO A 48 30.95 7.61 -14.26
N GLU A 49 32.02 6.83 -14.26
CA GLU A 49 32.13 5.56 -15.00
C GLU A 49 31.50 4.36 -14.27
N ALA A 50 31.14 4.53 -13.00
CA ALA A 50 30.60 3.45 -12.17
C ALA A 50 29.07 3.48 -12.15
N SER A 51 28.45 2.30 -12.07
CA SER A 51 27.00 2.22 -11.93
C SER A 51 26.54 2.76 -10.57
N ASN A 52 25.24 3.04 -10.41
CA ASN A 52 24.70 3.41 -9.10
C ASN A 52 24.91 2.30 -8.06
N TYR A 53 24.86 1.03 -8.47
CA TYR A 53 25.16 -0.09 -7.59
C TYR A 53 26.61 -0.02 -7.10
N ASP A 54 27.56 0.10 -8.03
CA ASP A 54 28.99 0.14 -7.70
C ASP A 54 29.34 1.32 -6.79
N ASN A 55 28.76 2.49 -7.06
CA ASN A 55 28.92 3.67 -6.19
C ASN A 55 28.39 3.42 -4.76
N LEU A 56 27.32 2.64 -4.60
CA LEU A 56 26.77 2.28 -3.29
C LEU A 56 27.61 1.21 -2.59
N VAL A 57 28.17 0.25 -3.34
CA VAL A 57 29.13 -0.73 -2.82
C VAL A 57 30.38 0.00 -2.29
N ILE A 58 30.96 0.90 -3.10
CA ILE A 58 32.11 1.73 -2.71
C ILE A 58 31.77 2.58 -1.48
N TRP A 59 30.60 3.22 -1.46
CA TRP A 59 30.15 3.97 -0.28
C TRP A 59 30.08 3.08 0.97
N SER A 60 29.54 1.86 0.85
CA SER A 60 29.41 0.94 1.99
C SER A 60 30.74 0.51 2.60
N HIS A 61 31.82 0.47 1.81
CA HIS A 61 33.18 0.21 2.32
C HIS A 61 33.74 1.34 3.20
N ASN A 62 33.13 2.53 3.18
CA ASN A 62 33.54 3.66 4.04
C ASN A 62 32.76 3.73 5.36
N LEU A 63 31.86 2.78 5.62
CA LEU A 63 31.18 2.68 6.91
C LEU A 63 32.21 2.30 7.99
N ARG A 64 32.02 2.81 9.21
CA ARG A 64 32.99 2.73 10.30
C ARG A 64 32.65 1.64 11.32
N ASP A 65 31.70 0.77 10.96
CA ASP A 65 31.13 -0.26 11.83
C ASP A 65 30.61 0.30 13.18
N GLU A 66 30.13 1.55 13.16
CA GLU A 66 29.55 2.21 14.33
C GLU A 66 28.04 1.93 14.43
N ALA A 67 27.48 2.01 15.63
CA ALA A 67 26.04 1.84 15.86
C ALA A 67 25.16 2.81 15.02
N ILE A 68 25.71 3.97 14.67
CA ILE A 68 25.04 4.95 13.80
C ILE A 68 24.89 4.45 12.36
N ASP A 69 25.88 3.71 11.84
CA ASP A 69 25.88 3.14 10.49
C ASP A 69 24.85 2.01 10.39
N GLU A 70 24.80 1.15 11.42
CA GLU A 70 23.79 0.12 11.54
C GLU A 70 22.37 0.73 11.57
N LEU A 71 22.17 1.76 12.40
CA LEU A 71 20.89 2.44 12.51
C LEU A 71 20.48 3.10 11.19
N LEU A 72 21.42 3.71 10.48
CA LEU A 72 21.21 4.31 9.16
C LEU A 72 20.68 3.26 8.17
N ILE A 73 21.33 2.10 8.06
CA ILE A 73 20.93 1.02 7.15
C ILE A 73 19.56 0.46 7.53
N ARG A 74 19.32 0.21 8.82
CA ARG A 74 18.01 -0.29 9.31
C ARG A 74 16.88 0.67 8.95
N ASN A 75 17.07 1.97 9.18
CA ASN A 75 16.10 3.01 8.85
C ASN A 75 15.86 3.12 7.35
N MET A 76 16.93 3.05 6.56
CA MET A 76 16.87 3.08 5.11
C MET A 76 16.08 1.89 4.55
N LYS A 77 16.36 0.67 5.03
CA LYS A 77 15.65 -0.54 4.64
C LYS A 77 14.16 -0.49 5.00
N ALA A 78 13.82 0.05 6.18
CA ALA A 78 12.44 0.24 6.60
C ALA A 78 11.70 1.25 5.71
N ALA A 79 12.34 2.40 5.41
CA ALA A 79 11.78 3.41 4.53
C ALA A 79 11.57 2.91 3.10
N TRP A 80 12.50 2.09 2.57
CA TRP A 80 12.34 1.46 1.26
C TRP A 80 11.12 0.54 1.21
N ARG A 81 10.96 -0.35 2.21
CA ARG A 81 9.79 -1.23 2.31
C ARG A 81 8.49 -0.43 2.35
N GLN A 82 8.47 0.68 3.09
CA GLN A 82 7.31 1.56 3.15
C GLN A 82 7.02 2.21 1.79
N LYS A 83 8.06 2.66 1.07
CA LYS A 83 7.91 3.18 -0.30
C LYS A 83 7.38 2.12 -1.25
N GLN A 84 7.94 0.91 -1.23
CA GLN A 84 7.45 -0.20 -2.06
C GLN A 84 5.99 -0.52 -1.75
N TYR A 85 5.61 -0.55 -0.47
CA TYR A 85 4.22 -0.72 -0.07
C TYR A 85 3.33 0.37 -0.67
N ARG A 86 3.68 1.65 -0.48
CA ARG A 86 2.91 2.78 -1.05
C ARG A 86 2.80 2.71 -2.57
N ASN A 87 3.87 2.38 -3.26
CA ASN A 87 3.88 2.26 -4.72
C ASN A 87 3.00 1.11 -5.24
N ARG A 88 2.74 0.07 -4.42
CA ARG A 88 1.81 -1.02 -4.77
C ARG A 88 0.34 -0.64 -4.58
N GLN A 89 0.05 0.43 -3.84
CA GLN A 89 -1.31 0.86 -3.50
C GLN A 89 -1.86 1.92 -4.47
N THR A 90 -1.41 1.98 -5.74
CA THR A 90 -1.82 3.04 -6.68
C THR A 90 -3.34 3.13 -6.93
N SER A 91 -4.09 2.04 -6.72
CA SER A 91 -5.56 2.01 -6.79
C SER A 91 -6.27 2.25 -5.45
N LYS A 92 -5.52 2.30 -4.34
CA LYS A 92 -6.06 2.39 -2.97
C LYS A 92 -5.62 3.70 -2.32
N LYS A 93 -6.61 4.51 -1.92
CA LYS A 93 -6.36 5.76 -1.19
C LYS A 93 -6.44 5.49 0.31
N SER A 94 -5.43 5.92 1.07
CA SER A 94 -5.46 5.87 2.53
C SER A 94 -6.29 7.02 3.06
N TYR A 95 -7.25 6.71 3.94
CA TYR A 95 -8.04 7.70 4.67
C TYR A 95 -7.87 7.47 6.17
N SER A 96 -7.73 8.55 6.92
CA SER A 96 -7.77 8.54 8.38
C SER A 96 -9.12 9.07 8.83
N PHE A 97 -9.83 8.30 9.65
CA PHE A 97 -11.14 8.70 10.19
C PHE A 97 -11.09 8.69 11.70
N ILE A 98 -11.87 9.58 12.30
CA ILE A 98 -12.21 9.53 13.71
C ILE A 98 -13.59 8.90 13.78
N LEU A 99 -13.70 7.76 14.48
CA LEU A 99 -14.95 7.05 14.69
C LEU A 99 -15.28 7.09 16.18
N ASP A 100 -16.58 7.08 16.48
CA ASP A 100 -17.06 6.77 17.81
C ASP A 100 -16.51 5.40 18.28
N SER A 101 -16.15 5.30 19.56
CA SER A 101 -15.51 4.10 20.10
C SER A 101 -16.40 2.87 20.01
N GLU A 102 -17.72 3.01 20.18
CA GLU A 102 -18.68 1.91 20.06
C GLU A 102 -18.79 1.46 18.60
N VAL A 103 -18.87 2.41 17.67
CA VAL A 103 -18.93 2.11 16.23
C VAL A 103 -17.67 1.39 15.76
N LYS A 104 -16.50 1.80 16.25
CA LYS A 104 -15.25 1.10 15.97
C LYS A 104 -15.28 -0.34 16.51
N ALA A 105 -15.76 -0.54 17.75
CA ALA A 105 -15.85 -1.88 18.35
C ALA A 105 -16.76 -2.81 17.54
N GLN A 106 -17.89 -2.29 17.06
CA GLN A 106 -18.80 -3.05 16.17
C GLN A 106 -18.12 -3.43 14.85
N LEU A 107 -17.37 -2.51 14.24
CA LEU A 107 -16.62 -2.79 13.02
C LEU A 107 -15.53 -3.85 13.24
N ASP A 108 -14.80 -3.77 14.35
CA ASP A 108 -13.77 -4.74 14.73
C ASP A 108 -14.37 -6.15 14.90
N ASP A 109 -15.52 -6.26 15.58
CA ASP A 109 -16.20 -7.53 15.79
C ASP A 109 -16.77 -8.11 14.50
N LEU A 110 -17.29 -7.27 13.61
CA LEU A 110 -17.71 -7.69 12.26
C LEU A 110 -16.54 -8.23 11.45
N ALA A 111 -15.39 -7.56 11.48
CA ALA A 111 -14.18 -8.00 10.78
C ALA A 111 -13.70 -9.36 11.29
N LYS A 112 -13.67 -9.54 12.62
CA LYS A 112 -13.32 -10.83 13.26
C LYS A 112 -14.26 -11.95 12.84
N ARG A 113 -15.58 -11.74 12.92
CA ARG A 113 -16.59 -12.74 12.55
C ARG A 113 -16.47 -13.16 11.08
N GLN A 114 -16.15 -12.21 10.20
CA GLN A 114 -15.96 -12.46 8.77
C GLN A 114 -14.56 -12.99 8.40
N LYS A 115 -13.63 -13.07 9.36
CA LYS A 115 -12.21 -13.40 9.15
C LYS A 115 -11.57 -12.52 8.06
N ARG A 116 -11.91 -11.23 8.06
CA ARG A 116 -11.44 -10.21 7.10
C ARG A 116 -10.72 -9.09 7.82
N THR A 117 -9.98 -8.29 7.06
CA THR A 117 -9.42 -7.05 7.61
C THR A 117 -10.52 -6.01 7.83
N ILE A 118 -10.32 -5.11 8.78
CA ILE A 118 -11.24 -3.98 9.03
C ILE A 118 -11.52 -3.20 7.73
N ILE A 119 -10.48 -3.02 6.89
CA ILE A 119 -10.59 -2.34 5.61
C ILE A 119 -11.50 -3.12 4.65
N ASP A 120 -11.28 -4.41 4.47
CA ASP A 120 -12.10 -5.23 3.56
C ASP A 120 -13.56 -5.29 4.02
N THR A 121 -13.79 -5.35 5.34
CA THR A 121 -15.14 -5.30 5.90
C THR A 121 -15.80 -3.95 5.66
N LEU A 122 -15.09 -2.85 5.87
CA LEU A 122 -15.59 -1.50 5.61
C LEU A 122 -15.93 -1.29 4.12
N GLU A 123 -15.03 -1.66 3.21
CA GLU A 123 -15.29 -1.62 1.77
C GLU A 123 -16.52 -2.45 1.39
N GLY A 124 -16.65 -3.64 1.98
CA GLY A 124 -17.81 -4.51 1.79
C GLY A 124 -19.13 -3.87 2.25
N ILE A 125 -19.15 -3.21 3.41
CA ILE A 125 -20.32 -2.49 3.92
C ILE A 125 -20.71 -1.35 2.96
N ILE A 126 -19.74 -0.54 2.53
CA ILE A 126 -19.96 0.58 1.61
C ILE A 126 -20.53 0.08 0.28
N GLN A 127 -19.96 -0.96 -0.31
CA GLN A 127 -20.45 -1.55 -1.56
C GLN A 127 -21.86 -2.12 -1.43
N GLN A 128 -22.17 -2.77 -0.30
CA GLN A 128 -23.52 -3.29 -0.04
C GLN A 128 -24.54 -2.15 0.11
N ALA A 129 -24.20 -1.09 0.83
CA ALA A 129 -25.04 0.09 0.99
C ALA A 129 -25.31 0.77 -0.36
N ALA A 130 -24.26 0.98 -1.18
CA ALA A 130 -24.39 1.56 -2.52
C ALA A 130 -25.29 0.73 -3.44
N ARG A 131 -25.13 -0.60 -3.46
CA ARG A 131 -25.99 -1.50 -4.25
C ARG A 131 -27.44 -1.46 -3.81
N LYS A 132 -27.71 -1.32 -2.51
CA LYS A 132 -29.08 -1.20 -1.98
C LYS A 132 -29.71 0.14 -2.37
N ALA A 133 -28.95 1.24 -2.29
CA ALA A 133 -29.40 2.56 -2.70
C ALA A 133 -29.79 2.59 -4.19
N GLN A 134 -28.91 2.09 -5.07
CA GLN A 134 -29.18 2.04 -6.51
C GLN A 134 -30.48 1.27 -6.83
N LYS A 135 -30.67 0.09 -6.22
CA LYS A 135 -31.89 -0.71 -6.42
C LYS A 135 -33.16 0.01 -5.95
N ALA A 136 -33.07 0.84 -4.92
CA ALA A 136 -34.21 1.62 -4.44
C ALA A 136 -34.56 2.75 -5.41
N ASP A 137 -33.54 3.40 -5.98
CA ASP A 137 -33.72 4.48 -6.96
C ASP A 137 -34.26 3.95 -8.29
N ASP A 138 -33.77 2.80 -8.77
CA ASP A 138 -34.27 2.15 -9.99
C ASP A 138 -35.76 1.76 -9.86
N LYS A 139 -36.17 1.27 -8.67
CA LYS A 139 -37.59 0.96 -8.38
C LYS A 139 -38.46 2.22 -8.35
N LYS A 140 -37.97 3.33 -7.82
CA LYS A 140 -38.68 4.61 -7.82
C LYS A 140 -38.86 5.16 -9.24
N GLN A 141 -37.84 5.02 -10.10
CA GLN A 141 -37.90 5.47 -11.49
C GLN A 141 -38.83 4.60 -12.36
N GLN A 142 -39.00 3.31 -12.04
CA GLN A 142 -39.97 2.44 -12.72
C GLN A 142 -41.41 2.71 -12.28
N ALA A 143 -41.63 3.12 -11.03
CA ALA A 143 -42.96 3.46 -10.52
C ALA A 143 -43.49 4.83 -11.01
N THR A 144 -42.62 5.71 -11.50
CA THR A 144 -42.99 7.06 -11.99
C THR A 144 -43.11 7.18 -13.50
N LYS A 145 -42.89 6.12 -14.29
CA LYS A 145 -43.25 6.11 -15.72
C LYS A 145 -44.75 5.81 -15.84
N PRO A 146 -45.59 6.73 -16.36
CA PRO A 146 -47.00 6.44 -16.61
C PRO A 146 -47.09 5.31 -17.63
N SER A 147 -47.90 4.30 -17.34
CA SER A 147 -48.38 3.36 -18.35
C SER A 147 -49.14 4.17 -19.39
N GLU A 148 -48.51 4.40 -20.54
CA GLU A 148 -49.17 4.98 -21.71
C GLU A 148 -50.33 4.04 -22.08
N THR A 149 -51.52 4.50 -21.75
CA THR A 149 -52.79 3.82 -21.87
C THR A 149 -53.03 3.36 -23.31
N ALA A 150 -53.53 2.13 -23.43
CA ALA A 150 -53.94 1.43 -24.64
C ALA A 150 -54.62 2.33 -25.69
N PRO A 151 -54.44 2.04 -27.00
CA PRO A 151 -55.04 2.83 -28.06
C PRO A 151 -56.58 2.84 -27.93
N LYS A 152 -57.15 4.04 -27.84
CA LYS A 152 -58.60 4.24 -27.90
C LYS A 152 -59.10 3.69 -29.24
N ARG A 153 -59.83 2.58 -29.22
CA ARG A 153 -60.68 2.19 -30.35
C ARG A 153 -61.79 3.22 -30.49
N THR A 154 -61.80 3.96 -31.58
CA THR A 154 -62.92 4.81 -31.97
C THR A 154 -64.04 3.92 -32.54
N PRO A 155 -65.27 3.95 -31.98
CA PRO A 155 -66.42 3.35 -32.64
C PRO A 155 -66.99 4.36 -33.63
N GLY A 156 -66.95 4.05 -34.93
CA GLY A 156 -67.68 4.81 -35.94
C GLY A 156 -66.92 4.99 -37.25
N ASP A 157 -66.73 3.90 -37.99
CA ASP A 157 -66.75 3.94 -39.45
C ASP A 157 -67.89 3.00 -39.88
N TRP A 158 -68.88 3.58 -40.57
CA TRP A 158 -69.93 2.87 -41.29
C TRP A 158 -69.40 2.43 -42.66
#